data_AF-A0A952S5Q2-F1
#
_entry.id   AF-A0A952S5Q2-F1
#
_cell.length_a   1.000
_cell.length_b   1.000
_cell.length_c   1.000
_cell.angle_alpha   90.00
_cell.angle_beta   90.00
_cell.angle_gamma   90.00
#
_symmetry.space_group_name_H-M   'P 1'
#
loop_
_entity.id
_entity.type
_entity.pdbx_description
1 polymer ?
#
loop_
_entity_poly.entity_id
_entity_poly.type
_entity_poly.pdbx_seq_one_letter_code
_entity_poly.pdbx_strand_id
1 'polypeptide(L)'
;MAEKLNIEQLRKHAPQNPILAFSPLNTGSPMQDWCSHLADNPLRRMELEEFAILGDVVVRIADELEPEPIDRVRIMSLEYAVKTLGNEDDGREFVRCVKAIASPDAGQFEYEQIAAYYYREIRERGVSEVLMEMGLLGMQLEAVTATNSDREIGFEEFERSEQKLTVADQRRVRDVAADRMPLPPRCPNFDDEMKSVLKRVGGQKVSRMIYDDLAAFYLEDSDKSLEEMDRDFLTFENLDQYDENGIVGLTMNGGQRSVVVFDLDCEVDASCLPPDTRHLASDLGRLFVGHAMGGSAIQNARRMIAEAWADMSGAAIPVSSWNEPSKQPFSDHEFEEWLSLSLDRIYDRKVLRSARRLWTLGNGESVELVSGQEVNPDFEEMQYSAAVLRFLWRRQYGDFHLRSLRHEAYQEMYLAIRNTSDTADVAELKKRAYADFKESNRLSLKEFTALNTVAKSQEVRLRDRFSGAARQWLRKIEKATEGGLRYLKFSLYNDPGAKALTRQEKQRLWDAVRMRETELKAQSGTANARQQQNVSVQRRQYVQVIV
;
A
#
# COMPACT_ATOMS: atom_id res chain seq x y z
N MET A 1 -27.11 -15.43 3.19
CA MET A 1 -27.76 -14.24 2.60
C MET A 1 -26.80 -13.09 2.79
N ALA A 2 -26.34 -12.44 1.72
CA ALA A 2 -25.51 -11.25 1.83
C ALA A 2 -26.41 -10.10 2.28
N GLU A 3 -26.33 -9.71 3.56
CA GLU A 3 -26.98 -8.52 4.09
C GLU A 3 -26.34 -7.30 3.42
N LYS A 4 -27.01 -6.78 2.38
CA LYS A 4 -26.61 -5.55 1.70
C LYS A 4 -26.95 -4.38 2.61
N LEU A 5 -25.99 -3.49 2.81
CA LEU A 5 -26.21 -2.21 3.47
C LEU A 5 -27.40 -1.50 2.79
N ASN A 6 -28.46 -1.21 3.53
CA ASN A 6 -29.63 -0.53 2.96
C ASN A 6 -29.26 0.93 2.64
N ILE A 7 -29.42 1.31 1.37
CA ILE A 7 -29.08 2.63 0.85
C ILE A 7 -29.86 3.74 1.59
N GLU A 8 -31.11 3.48 1.96
CA GLU A 8 -31.92 4.45 2.72
C GLU A 8 -31.34 4.69 4.13
N GLN A 9 -30.83 3.64 4.77
CA GLN A 9 -30.17 3.74 6.06
C GLN A 9 -28.82 4.48 5.95
N LEU A 10 -28.07 4.21 4.89
CA LEU A 10 -26.80 4.90 4.62
C LEU A 10 -27.03 6.39 4.31
N ARG A 11 -28.10 6.76 3.59
CA ARG A 11 -28.54 8.16 3.39
C ARG A 11 -28.83 8.87 4.72
N LYS A 12 -29.49 8.17 5.64
CA LYS A 12 -29.92 8.74 6.93
C LYS A 12 -28.77 8.91 7.93
N HIS A 13 -27.88 7.91 8.03
CA HIS A 13 -26.87 7.85 9.09
C HIS A 13 -25.45 8.23 8.63
N ALA A 14 -25.17 8.15 7.32
CA ALA A 14 -23.92 8.60 6.72
C ALA A 14 -24.20 9.38 5.41
N PRO A 15 -24.88 10.55 5.48
CA PRO A 15 -25.26 11.32 4.29
C PRO A 15 -24.06 11.83 3.49
N GLN A 16 -22.89 11.89 4.14
CA GLN A 16 -21.64 12.26 3.49
C GLN A 16 -20.90 11.06 2.86
N ASN A 17 -21.48 9.85 2.90
CA ASN A 17 -20.85 8.69 2.30
C ASN A 17 -20.89 8.80 0.76
N PRO A 18 -19.75 8.65 0.07
CA PRO A 18 -19.66 8.80 -1.38
C PRO A 18 -20.38 7.70 -2.18
N ILE A 19 -20.70 6.54 -1.59
CA ILE A 19 -21.58 5.51 -2.20
C ILE A 19 -22.95 6.10 -2.61
N LEU A 20 -23.42 7.12 -1.89
CA LEU A 20 -24.69 7.78 -2.20
C LEU A 20 -24.69 8.51 -3.53
N ALA A 21 -23.52 8.90 -4.05
CA ALA A 21 -23.41 9.56 -5.35
C ALA A 21 -23.71 8.62 -6.52
N PHE A 22 -23.54 7.31 -6.34
CA PHE A 22 -23.72 6.29 -7.39
C PHE A 22 -25.10 5.60 -7.34
N SER A 23 -26.01 6.08 -6.47
CA SER A 23 -27.37 5.54 -6.37
C SER A 23 -28.40 6.68 -6.43
N PRO A 24 -29.03 6.93 -7.60
CA PRO A 24 -30.01 8.01 -7.76
C PRO A 24 -31.27 7.78 -6.91
N LEU A 25 -32.05 8.84 -6.66
CA LEU A 25 -33.31 8.76 -5.93
C LEU A 25 -34.35 8.07 -6.80
N ASN A 26 -34.97 6.96 -6.39
CA ASN A 26 -36.02 6.33 -7.18
C ASN A 26 -37.32 7.16 -7.11
N THR A 27 -37.50 8.07 -8.06
CA THR A 27 -38.72 8.86 -8.30
C THR A 27 -39.63 8.20 -9.34
N GLY A 28 -39.26 7.01 -9.84
CA GLY A 28 -40.00 6.25 -10.84
C GLY A 28 -39.73 6.69 -12.29
N SER A 29 -38.77 7.59 -12.52
CA SER A 29 -38.39 8.10 -13.83
C SER A 29 -36.87 8.28 -13.88
N PRO A 30 -36.12 7.48 -14.68
CA PRO A 30 -34.65 7.44 -14.64
C PRO A 30 -33.97 8.81 -14.77
N MET A 31 -34.54 9.74 -15.54
CA MET A 31 -34.01 11.12 -15.68
C MET A 31 -34.33 12.02 -14.48
N GLN A 32 -35.50 11.84 -13.87
CA GLN A 32 -36.01 12.72 -12.81
C GLN A 32 -35.45 12.32 -11.44
N ASP A 33 -35.21 11.02 -11.28
CA ASP A 33 -34.45 10.37 -10.22
C ASP A 33 -33.06 11.02 -10.05
N TRP A 34 -32.44 11.28 -11.19
CA TRP A 34 -31.10 11.83 -11.34
C TRP A 34 -31.01 13.33 -11.09
N CYS A 35 -31.90 14.11 -11.72
CA CYS A 35 -31.93 15.55 -11.52
C CYS A 35 -32.25 15.94 -10.07
N SER A 36 -33.13 15.19 -9.41
CA SER A 36 -33.47 15.41 -8.00
C SER A 36 -32.28 15.12 -7.09
N HIS A 37 -31.54 14.03 -7.34
CA HIS A 37 -30.37 13.65 -6.56
C HIS A 37 -29.21 14.67 -6.67
N LEU A 38 -28.96 15.18 -7.89
CA LEU A 38 -27.93 16.21 -8.15
C LEU A 38 -28.31 17.59 -7.60
N ALA A 39 -29.61 17.89 -7.50
CA ALA A 39 -30.08 19.13 -6.89
C ALA A 39 -29.85 19.15 -5.36
N ASP A 40 -30.02 17.99 -4.70
CA ASP A 40 -29.85 17.86 -3.25
C ASP A 40 -28.37 17.70 -2.82
N ASN A 41 -27.47 17.33 -3.75
CA ASN A 41 -26.05 17.10 -3.47
C ASN A 41 -25.12 17.93 -4.37
N PRO A 42 -25.20 19.29 -4.32
CA PRO A 42 -24.54 20.17 -5.29
C PRO A 42 -23.01 20.18 -5.23
N LEU A 43 -22.41 19.73 -4.11
CA LEU A 43 -20.95 19.61 -3.95
C LEU A 43 -20.36 18.35 -4.62
N ARG A 44 -21.20 17.46 -5.15
CA ARG A 44 -20.80 16.15 -5.73
C ARG A 44 -21.05 16.06 -7.23
N ARG A 45 -21.20 17.22 -7.87
CA ARG A 45 -21.79 17.39 -9.21
C ARG A 45 -20.83 17.15 -10.38
N MET A 46 -19.57 16.84 -10.12
CA MET A 46 -18.51 17.01 -11.13
C MET A 46 -18.12 15.77 -11.92
N GLU A 47 -18.62 14.57 -11.62
CA GLU A 47 -17.96 13.35 -12.10
C GLU A 47 -18.91 12.16 -12.25
N LEU A 48 -19.91 12.15 -13.16
CA LEU A 48 -20.82 11.00 -13.29
C LEU A 48 -21.30 10.65 -14.72
N GLU A 49 -20.93 11.41 -15.77
CA GLU A 49 -21.13 10.97 -17.17
C GLU A 49 -20.02 10.03 -17.68
N GLU A 50 -18.95 9.84 -16.90
CA GLU A 50 -17.73 9.11 -17.31
C GLU A 50 -17.52 7.76 -16.59
N PHE A 51 -18.45 7.34 -15.73
CA PHE A 51 -18.25 6.27 -14.74
C PHE A 51 -19.16 5.05 -14.96
N ALA A 52 -18.61 3.86 -14.75
CA ALA A 52 -19.27 2.57 -14.81
C ALA A 52 -18.92 1.69 -13.59
N ILE A 53 -19.83 0.80 -13.22
CA ILE A 53 -19.67 -0.10 -12.07
C ILE A 53 -19.25 -1.47 -12.58
N LEU A 54 -18.06 -1.93 -12.18
CA LEU A 54 -17.51 -3.26 -12.49
C LEU A 54 -17.35 -4.03 -11.18
N GLY A 55 -18.34 -4.88 -10.86
CA GLY A 55 -18.36 -5.62 -9.59
C GLY A 55 -18.46 -4.69 -8.37
N ASP A 56 -17.45 -4.73 -7.49
CA ASP A 56 -17.35 -3.92 -6.26
C ASP A 56 -16.57 -2.60 -6.47
N VAL A 57 -16.27 -2.24 -7.71
CA VAL A 57 -15.40 -1.11 -8.05
C VAL A 57 -16.12 -0.17 -9.02
N VAL A 58 -16.07 1.14 -8.76
CA VAL A 58 -16.50 2.15 -9.74
C VAL A 58 -15.29 2.63 -10.53
N VAL A 59 -15.41 2.51 -11.84
CA VAL A 59 -14.37 2.75 -12.82
C VAL A 59 -14.80 3.89 -13.72
N ARG A 60 -13.86 4.70 -14.19
CA ARG A 60 -14.09 5.78 -15.15
C ARG A 60 -13.32 5.50 -16.43
N ILE A 61 -13.92 5.77 -17.58
CA ILE A 61 -13.22 5.71 -18.87
C ILE A 61 -12.49 7.04 -19.06
N ALA A 62 -11.16 7.00 -19.08
CA ALA A 62 -10.34 8.19 -19.31
C ALA A 62 -9.83 8.18 -20.75
N ASP A 63 -10.02 9.29 -21.46
CA ASP A 63 -9.41 9.56 -22.76
C ASP A 63 -7.92 9.90 -22.59
N GLU A 64 -7.09 9.50 -23.55
CA GLU A 64 -5.64 9.79 -23.61
C GLU A 64 -5.27 11.29 -23.54
N LEU A 65 -6.23 12.20 -23.76
CA LEU A 65 -6.02 13.64 -23.75
C LEU A 65 -6.18 14.29 -22.36
N GLU A 66 -6.55 13.53 -21.34
CA GLU A 66 -6.54 14.06 -19.97
C GLU A 66 -5.10 14.29 -19.49
N PRO A 67 -4.81 15.40 -18.80
CA PRO A 67 -3.51 15.60 -18.19
C PRO A 67 -3.20 14.44 -17.25
N GLU A 68 -1.93 14.02 -17.26
CA GLU A 68 -1.43 12.83 -16.57
C GLU A 68 -1.96 12.70 -15.12
N PRO A 69 -2.12 11.46 -14.61
CA PRO A 69 -2.78 11.10 -13.33
C PRO A 69 -2.20 11.74 -12.06
N ILE A 70 -1.16 12.57 -12.22
CA ILE A 70 -0.38 13.29 -11.21
C ILE A 70 -1.24 14.32 -10.46
N ASP A 71 -2.23 14.95 -11.10
CA ASP A 71 -3.11 15.94 -10.44
C ASP A 71 -4.20 15.29 -9.56
N ARG A 72 -4.39 13.96 -9.62
CA ARG A 72 -5.40 13.22 -8.83
C ARG A 72 -4.85 12.56 -7.57
N VAL A 73 -3.53 12.56 -7.36
CA VAL A 73 -2.93 12.08 -6.13
C VAL A 73 -3.28 13.06 -5.02
N ARG A 74 -4.24 12.70 -4.16
CA ARG A 74 -4.74 13.57 -3.07
C ARG A 74 -3.63 14.15 -2.19
N ILE A 75 -2.51 13.44 -2.01
CA ILE A 75 -1.36 13.92 -1.22
C ILE A 75 -0.49 14.95 -1.98
N MET A 76 -0.52 14.93 -3.31
CA MET A 76 0.18 15.86 -4.20
C MET A 76 -0.68 17.06 -4.64
N SER A 77 -1.96 17.08 -4.29
CA SER A 77 -2.81 18.22 -4.62
C SER A 77 -2.36 19.47 -3.86
N LEU A 78 -2.45 20.61 -4.53
CA LEU A 78 -2.13 21.90 -3.92
C LEU A 78 -3.00 22.14 -2.68
N GLU A 79 -4.27 21.75 -2.71
CA GLU A 79 -5.19 21.87 -1.58
C GLU A 79 -4.72 21.09 -0.35
N TYR A 80 -4.20 19.87 -0.55
CA TYR A 80 -3.67 19.06 0.54
C TYR A 80 -2.35 19.63 1.07
N ALA A 81 -1.48 20.13 0.19
CA ALA A 81 -0.23 20.77 0.57
C ALA A 81 -0.49 22.04 1.39
N VAL A 82 -1.39 22.92 0.92
CA VAL A 82 -1.81 24.14 1.63
C VAL A 82 -2.42 23.80 2.98
N LYS A 83 -3.30 22.79 3.03
CA LYS A 83 -3.92 22.34 4.29
C LYS A 83 -2.89 21.79 5.29
N THR A 84 -1.84 21.13 4.80
CA THR A 84 -0.83 20.48 5.64
C THR A 84 0.28 21.44 6.07
N LEU A 85 0.66 22.40 5.21
CA LEU A 85 1.77 23.33 5.43
C LEU A 85 1.30 24.69 5.96
N GLY A 86 0.03 25.03 5.81
CA GLY A 86 -0.59 26.26 6.33
C GLY A 86 -0.33 27.53 5.51
N ASN A 87 0.42 27.42 4.41
CA ASN A 87 0.77 28.53 3.52
C ASN A 87 0.69 28.08 2.05
N GLU A 88 0.19 28.96 1.19
CA GLU A 88 -0.02 28.69 -0.24
C GLU A 88 1.30 28.63 -1.02
N ASP A 89 2.25 29.50 -0.67
CA ASP A 89 3.55 29.54 -1.34
C ASP A 89 4.39 28.30 -1.00
N ASP A 90 4.36 27.87 0.27
CA ASP A 90 5.01 26.64 0.70
C ASP A 90 4.36 25.40 0.08
N GLY A 91 3.03 25.43 -0.10
CA GLY A 91 2.30 24.38 -0.82
C GLY A 91 2.69 24.27 -2.29
N ARG A 92 2.82 25.40 -2.99
CA ARG A 92 3.27 25.43 -4.39
C ARG A 92 4.70 24.93 -4.54
N GLU A 93 5.61 25.42 -3.70
CA GLU A 93 7.01 25.01 -3.75
C GLU A 93 7.20 23.54 -3.34
N PHE A 94 6.39 23.02 -2.42
CA PHE A 94 6.39 21.60 -2.09
C PHE A 94 6.07 20.73 -3.30
N VAL A 95 4.96 21.02 -3.99
CA VAL A 95 4.53 20.25 -5.18
C VAL A 95 5.57 20.36 -6.29
N ARG A 96 6.12 21.55 -6.53
CA ARG A 96 7.19 21.78 -7.50
C ARG A 96 8.44 20.96 -7.17
N CYS A 97 8.88 20.97 -5.91
CA CYS A 97 10.07 20.23 -5.50
C CYS A 97 9.88 18.73 -5.64
N VAL A 98 8.71 18.18 -5.28
CA VAL A 98 8.45 16.74 -5.49
C VAL A 98 8.48 16.39 -6.99
N LYS A 99 7.95 17.24 -7.86
CA LYS A 99 8.04 17.05 -9.33
C LYS A 99 9.48 17.10 -9.84
N ALA A 100 10.30 18.00 -9.32
CA ALA A 100 11.71 18.11 -9.71
C ALA A 100 12.58 16.95 -9.18
N ILE A 101 12.17 16.32 -8.08
CA ILE A 101 12.87 15.17 -7.48
C ILE A 101 12.51 13.85 -8.17
N ALA A 102 11.28 13.74 -8.67
CA ALA A 102 10.83 12.58 -9.42
C ALA A 102 11.39 12.57 -10.85
N SER A 103 11.50 11.39 -11.45
CA SER A 103 11.78 11.25 -12.89
C SER A 103 10.59 11.78 -13.70
N PRO A 104 10.78 12.35 -14.91
CA PRO A 104 9.66 12.70 -15.79
C PRO A 104 8.75 11.49 -16.09
N ASP A 105 9.31 10.28 -16.13
CA ASP A 105 8.56 9.02 -16.32
C ASP A 105 8.03 8.39 -15.02
N ALA A 106 8.12 9.10 -13.89
CA ALA A 106 7.78 8.52 -12.59
C ALA A 106 6.28 8.16 -12.52
N GLY A 107 6.00 6.97 -12.00
CA GLY A 107 4.62 6.50 -11.83
C GLY A 107 3.92 7.15 -10.63
N GLN A 108 2.60 7.09 -10.60
CA GLN A 108 1.76 7.64 -9.50
C GLN A 108 2.24 7.21 -8.10
N PHE A 109 2.59 5.92 -7.96
CA PHE A 109 3.07 5.33 -6.71
C PHE A 109 4.40 5.94 -6.21
N GLU A 110 5.27 6.36 -7.13
CA GLU A 110 6.57 6.95 -6.79
C GLU A 110 6.40 8.37 -6.27
N TYR A 111 5.53 9.15 -6.91
CA TYR A 111 5.13 10.47 -6.41
C TYR A 111 4.51 10.39 -5.01
N GLU A 112 3.62 9.43 -4.77
CA GLU A 112 3.00 9.22 -3.46
C GLU A 112 4.02 8.86 -2.38
N GLN A 113 5.00 8.01 -2.68
CA GLN A 113 6.05 7.66 -1.74
C GLN A 113 6.94 8.85 -1.41
N ILE A 114 7.36 9.60 -2.42
CA ILE A 114 8.21 10.79 -2.25
C ILE A 114 7.46 11.85 -1.43
N ALA A 115 6.21 12.14 -1.80
CA ALA A 115 5.38 13.10 -1.09
C ALA A 115 5.11 12.67 0.36
N ALA A 116 4.71 11.42 0.60
CA ALA A 116 4.45 10.90 1.94
C ALA A 116 5.69 10.93 2.83
N TYR A 117 6.86 10.63 2.25
CA TYR A 117 8.14 10.77 2.94
C TYR A 117 8.38 12.21 3.38
N TYR A 118 8.26 13.17 2.48
CA TYR A 118 8.55 14.57 2.79
C TYR A 118 7.50 15.24 3.69
N TYR A 119 6.21 14.89 3.59
CA TYR A 119 5.22 15.35 4.57
C TYR A 119 5.52 14.85 5.98
N ARG A 120 6.04 13.62 6.10
CA ARG A 120 6.47 13.09 7.38
C ARG A 120 7.70 13.84 7.90
N GLU A 121 8.71 14.06 7.06
CA GLU A 121 9.90 14.84 7.43
C GLU A 121 9.54 16.26 7.87
N ILE A 122 8.61 16.93 7.17
CA ILE A 122 8.12 18.27 7.52
C ILE A 122 7.48 18.29 8.92
N ARG A 123 6.74 17.24 9.30
CA ARG A 123 6.16 17.13 10.65
C ARG A 123 7.21 16.93 11.73
N GLU A 124 8.33 16.30 11.41
CA GLU A 124 9.40 15.98 12.36
C GLU A 124 10.44 17.12 12.50
N ARG A 125 10.74 17.84 11.41
CA ARG A 125 11.86 18.80 11.32
C ARG A 125 11.44 20.25 11.02
N GLY A 126 10.22 20.46 10.54
CA GLY A 126 9.67 21.77 10.18
C GLY A 126 9.75 22.09 8.69
N VAL A 127 8.82 22.94 8.22
CA VAL A 127 8.56 23.23 6.79
C VAL A 127 9.78 23.85 6.09
N SER A 128 10.39 24.88 6.69
CA SER A 128 11.46 25.66 6.04
C SER A 128 12.74 24.86 5.79
N GLU A 129 13.17 24.02 6.73
CA GLU A 129 14.38 23.21 6.57
C GLU A 129 14.20 22.15 5.48
N VAL A 130 13.04 21.48 5.48
CA VAL A 130 12.77 20.38 4.55
C VAL A 130 12.50 20.89 3.14
N LEU A 131 11.76 21.99 2.96
CA LEU A 131 11.56 22.59 1.63
C LEU A 131 12.87 23.11 1.03
N MET A 132 13.78 23.66 1.83
CA MET A 132 15.10 24.08 1.34
C MET A 132 15.93 22.88 0.86
N GLU A 133 15.91 21.77 1.62
CA GLU A 133 16.57 20.52 1.20
C GLU A 133 15.94 19.93 -0.07
N MET A 134 14.61 19.92 -0.16
CA MET A 134 13.88 19.44 -1.33
C MET A 134 14.18 20.29 -2.56
N GLY A 135 14.22 21.62 -2.43
CA GLY A 135 14.56 22.52 -3.53
C GLY A 135 15.98 22.30 -4.03
N LEU A 136 16.95 22.12 -3.13
CA LEU A 136 18.34 21.82 -3.51
C LEU A 136 18.47 20.45 -4.19
N LEU A 137 17.74 19.44 -3.72
CA LEU A 137 17.73 18.11 -4.32
C LEU A 137 17.09 18.13 -5.72
N GLY A 138 15.93 18.79 -5.84
CA GLY A 138 15.21 18.96 -7.11
C GLY A 138 16.09 19.66 -8.16
N MET A 139 16.76 20.76 -7.79
CA MET A 139 17.69 21.45 -8.69
C MET A 139 18.86 20.56 -9.15
N GLN A 140 19.39 19.71 -8.27
CA GLN A 140 20.50 18.81 -8.62
C GLN A 140 20.04 17.68 -9.55
N LEU A 141 18.83 17.14 -9.34
CA LEU A 141 18.28 16.07 -10.15
C LEU A 141 17.81 16.57 -11.52
N GLU A 142 17.16 17.73 -11.57
CA GLU A 142 16.75 18.39 -12.82
C GLU A 142 17.96 18.73 -13.71
N ALA A 143 19.08 19.16 -13.10
CA ALA A 143 20.33 19.39 -13.83
C ALA A 143 20.94 18.10 -14.41
N VAL A 144 20.70 16.94 -13.80
CA VAL A 144 21.18 15.63 -14.29
C VAL A 144 20.25 15.08 -15.38
N THR A 145 18.93 15.19 -15.22
CA THR A 145 17.96 14.71 -16.21
C THR A 145 17.99 15.53 -17.50
N ALA A 146 18.20 16.85 -17.42
CA ALA A 146 18.41 17.70 -18.59
C ALA A 146 19.64 17.32 -19.45
N THR A 147 20.61 16.58 -18.89
CA THR A 147 21.78 16.07 -19.65
C THR A 147 21.58 14.68 -20.24
N ASN A 148 20.50 13.99 -19.88
CA ASN A 148 20.20 12.63 -20.34
C ASN A 148 19.17 12.58 -21.48
N SER A 149 18.33 13.60 -21.65
CA SER A 149 17.39 13.70 -22.80
C SER A 149 18.11 13.71 -24.16
N ASP A 150 19.37 14.15 -24.21
CA ASP A 150 20.23 14.08 -25.40
C ASP A 150 20.70 12.64 -25.74
N ARG A 151 20.30 11.62 -24.98
CA ARG A 151 20.67 10.20 -25.17
C ARG A 151 19.49 9.28 -25.45
N GLU A 152 18.28 9.81 -25.59
CA GLU A 152 17.14 9.01 -26.02
C GLU A 152 17.35 8.54 -27.47
N ILE A 153 17.44 7.21 -27.64
CA ILE A 153 17.52 6.59 -28.96
C ILE A 153 16.10 6.63 -29.52
N GLY A 154 15.84 7.53 -30.47
CA GLY A 154 14.61 7.52 -31.24
C GLY A 154 14.50 6.20 -32.00
N PHE A 155 13.47 5.41 -31.70
CA PHE A 155 13.10 4.23 -32.48
C PHE A 155 12.20 4.68 -33.64
N GLU A 156 12.83 5.21 -34.69
CA GLU A 156 12.17 5.26 -36.00
C GLU A 156 12.36 3.89 -36.66
N GLU A 157 11.30 3.07 -36.66
CA GLU A 157 11.23 1.87 -37.47
C GLU A 157 11.19 2.27 -38.95
N PHE A 158 12.37 2.34 -39.58
CA PHE A 158 12.44 2.35 -41.04
C PHE A 158 12.25 0.92 -41.55
N GLU A 159 11.21 0.70 -42.36
CA GLU A 159 11.15 -0.47 -43.26
C GLU A 159 12.35 -0.41 -44.22
N ARG A 160 13.43 -1.10 -43.86
CA ARG A 160 14.55 -1.33 -44.76
C ARG A 160 14.27 -2.59 -45.57
N SER A 161 14.08 -2.42 -46.86
CA SER A 161 14.14 -3.54 -47.82
C SER A 161 15.42 -4.35 -47.60
N GLU A 162 15.31 -5.68 -47.51
CA GLU A 162 16.42 -6.61 -47.26
C GLU A 162 17.72 -6.20 -47.98
N GLN A 163 18.68 -5.71 -47.20
CA GLN A 163 19.96 -5.29 -47.73
C GLN A 163 20.80 -6.55 -48.00
N LYS A 164 20.77 -7.03 -49.25
CA LYS A 164 21.61 -8.16 -49.69
C LYS A 164 23.07 -7.84 -49.40
N LEU A 165 23.74 -8.67 -48.57
CA LEU A 165 25.16 -8.53 -48.26
C LEU A 165 25.97 -8.42 -49.57
N THR A 166 26.93 -7.49 -49.59
CA THR A 166 27.84 -7.37 -50.72
C THR A 166 28.69 -8.64 -50.87
N VAL A 167 29.15 -8.91 -52.09
CA VAL A 167 29.98 -10.11 -52.38
C VAL A 167 31.24 -10.17 -51.51
N ALA A 168 31.78 -9.01 -51.10
CA ALA A 168 32.92 -8.94 -50.20
C ALA A 168 32.57 -9.35 -48.76
N ASP A 169 31.38 -9.01 -48.27
CA ASP A 169 30.93 -9.39 -46.93
C ASP A 169 30.52 -10.86 -46.87
N GLN A 170 29.93 -11.39 -47.95
CA GLN A 170 29.69 -12.83 -48.07
C GLN A 170 30.99 -13.64 -48.02
N ARG A 171 32.08 -13.12 -48.60
CA ARG A 171 33.41 -13.75 -48.49
C ARG A 171 33.94 -13.69 -47.06
N ARG A 172 33.88 -12.53 -46.39
CA ARG A 172 34.27 -12.40 -44.98
C ARG A 172 33.50 -13.33 -44.06
N VAL A 173 32.19 -13.49 -44.27
CA VAL A 173 31.36 -14.42 -43.49
C VAL A 173 31.73 -15.88 -43.76
N ARG A 174 32.10 -16.23 -45.01
CA ARG A 174 32.58 -17.58 -45.34
C ARG A 174 33.95 -17.89 -44.75
N ASP A 175 34.86 -16.92 -44.74
CA ASP A 175 36.20 -17.08 -44.17
C ASP A 175 36.11 -17.29 -42.65
N VAL A 176 35.25 -16.52 -41.96
CA VAL A 176 34.97 -16.72 -40.52
C VAL A 176 34.22 -18.03 -40.24
N ALA A 177 33.40 -18.52 -41.18
CA ALA A 177 32.74 -19.81 -41.03
C ALA A 177 33.71 -21.00 -41.16
N ALA A 178 34.80 -20.85 -41.93
CA ALA A 178 35.83 -21.87 -42.09
C ALA A 178 36.69 -22.04 -40.83
N ASP A 179 36.86 -20.98 -40.03
CA ASP A 179 37.64 -20.97 -38.78
C ASP A 179 36.81 -21.31 -37.51
N ARG A 180 35.57 -21.79 -37.66
CA ARG A 180 34.77 -22.21 -36.50
C ARG A 180 35.30 -23.50 -35.91
N MET A 181 35.63 -23.48 -34.62
CA MET A 181 35.91 -24.71 -33.86
C MET A 181 34.73 -25.69 -33.98
N PRO A 182 34.99 -27.00 -34.11
CA PRO A 182 33.93 -28.00 -34.22
C PRO A 182 33.05 -27.93 -32.97
N LEU A 183 31.74 -28.07 -33.18
CA LEU A 183 30.76 -28.10 -32.10
C LEU A 183 31.14 -29.20 -31.09
N PRO A 184 30.99 -28.94 -29.77
CA PRO A 184 31.26 -29.95 -28.76
C PRO A 184 30.44 -31.23 -28.99
N PRO A 185 30.97 -32.40 -28.62
CA PRO A 185 30.28 -33.68 -28.85
C PRO A 185 28.92 -33.72 -28.14
N ARG A 186 27.95 -34.37 -28.78
CA ARG A 186 26.56 -34.50 -28.31
C ARG A 186 26.49 -34.97 -26.86
N CYS A 187 25.87 -34.16 -26.00
CA CYS A 187 25.56 -34.55 -24.63
C CYS A 187 24.19 -35.24 -24.61
N PRO A 188 24.11 -36.56 -24.34
CA PRO A 188 22.87 -37.33 -24.49
C PRO A 188 21.72 -36.81 -23.64
N ASN A 189 22.00 -36.28 -22.44
CA ASN A 189 20.96 -35.76 -21.55
C ASN A 189 20.27 -34.50 -22.12
N PHE A 190 21.03 -33.59 -22.73
CA PHE A 190 20.50 -32.35 -23.28
C PHE A 190 19.77 -32.58 -24.60
N ASP A 191 20.28 -33.49 -25.44
CA ASP A 191 19.63 -33.83 -26.70
C ASP A 191 18.32 -34.61 -26.49
N ASP A 192 18.23 -35.46 -25.47
CA ASP A 192 17.00 -36.16 -25.12
C ASP A 192 15.99 -35.22 -24.44
N GLU A 193 16.46 -34.27 -23.63
CA GLU A 193 15.63 -33.20 -23.06
C GLU A 193 15.12 -32.27 -24.18
N MET A 194 15.96 -31.89 -25.14
CA MET A 194 15.57 -31.09 -26.31
C MET A 194 14.63 -31.84 -27.25
N LYS A 195 14.78 -33.16 -27.41
CA LYS A 195 13.80 -34.00 -28.12
C LYS A 195 12.47 -34.10 -27.36
N SER A 196 12.50 -34.12 -26.04
CA SER A 196 11.29 -34.11 -25.21
C SER A 196 10.56 -32.77 -25.31
N VAL A 197 11.31 -31.66 -25.36
CA VAL A 197 10.80 -30.30 -25.60
C VAL A 197 10.26 -30.19 -27.03
N LEU A 198 10.99 -30.68 -28.04
CA LEU A 198 10.53 -30.70 -29.43
C LEU A 198 9.30 -31.61 -29.62
N LYS A 199 9.16 -32.72 -28.88
CA LYS A 199 7.93 -33.52 -28.87
C LYS A 199 6.77 -32.81 -28.16
N ARG A 200 7.04 -32.03 -27.10
CA ARG A 200 6.03 -31.21 -26.40
C ARG A 200 5.57 -30.02 -27.25
N VAL A 201 6.50 -29.38 -27.96
CA VAL A 201 6.24 -28.18 -28.78
C VAL A 201 5.76 -28.55 -30.18
N GLY A 202 6.30 -29.61 -30.78
CA GLY A 202 6.00 -30.02 -32.16
C GLY A 202 4.64 -30.72 -32.37
N GLY A 203 3.90 -30.99 -31.29
CA GLY A 203 2.52 -31.51 -31.34
C GLY A 203 1.46 -30.42 -31.17
N GLN A 204 1.83 -29.25 -30.63
CA GLN A 204 1.01 -28.06 -30.78
C GLN A 204 1.26 -27.56 -32.19
N LYS A 205 0.35 -27.94 -33.11
CA LYS A 205 0.07 -27.05 -34.25
C LYS A 205 0.05 -25.66 -33.63
N VAL A 206 0.96 -24.79 -34.09
CA VAL A 206 0.80 -23.33 -33.99
C VAL A 206 -0.70 -23.14 -34.09
N SER A 207 -1.32 -22.69 -32.98
CA SER A 207 -2.71 -22.24 -33.03
C SER A 207 -2.78 -21.49 -34.33
N ARG A 208 -3.61 -22.00 -35.27
CA ARG A 208 -3.84 -21.46 -36.60
C ARG A 208 -3.35 -20.02 -36.62
N MET A 209 -2.51 -19.59 -37.57
CA MET A 209 -2.60 -18.19 -38.01
C MET A 209 -4.09 -17.94 -38.00
N ILE A 210 -4.57 -17.15 -37.03
CA ILE A 210 -5.99 -16.92 -36.89
C ILE A 210 -6.24 -16.28 -38.23
N TYR A 211 -6.85 -17.05 -39.13
CA TYR A 211 -7.52 -16.46 -40.25
C TYR A 211 -8.51 -15.60 -39.51
N ASP A 212 -8.17 -14.31 -39.48
CA ASP A 212 -9.05 -13.33 -38.92
C ASP A 212 -10.25 -13.38 -39.86
N ASP A 213 -11.24 -14.20 -39.50
CA ASP A 213 -12.45 -14.40 -40.27
C ASP A 213 -13.20 -13.05 -40.43
N LEU A 214 -12.84 -12.04 -39.60
CA LEU A 214 -13.27 -10.66 -39.71
C LEU A 214 -12.38 -9.80 -40.63
N ALA A 215 -11.08 -10.09 -40.79
CA ALA A 215 -10.24 -9.35 -41.73
C ALA A 215 -10.75 -9.48 -43.17
N ALA A 216 -11.30 -10.63 -43.56
CA ALA A 216 -11.97 -10.79 -44.85
C ALA A 216 -13.26 -9.94 -44.96
N PHE A 217 -14.02 -9.81 -43.87
CA PHE A 217 -15.23 -8.98 -43.80
C PHE A 217 -14.94 -7.47 -43.81
N TYR A 218 -13.78 -7.04 -43.30
CA TYR A 218 -13.37 -5.63 -43.26
C TYR A 218 -12.50 -5.20 -44.47
N LEU A 219 -11.87 -6.14 -45.17
CA LEU A 219 -11.07 -5.88 -46.39
C LEU A 219 -11.84 -6.11 -47.70
N GLU A 220 -13.07 -6.62 -47.66
CA GLU A 220 -13.99 -6.65 -48.80
C GLU A 220 -14.67 -5.27 -48.96
N ASP A 221 -13.96 -4.34 -49.59
CA ASP A 221 -14.40 -2.95 -49.85
C ASP A 221 -15.54 -2.83 -50.90
N SER A 222 -16.19 -3.92 -51.31
CA SER A 222 -16.94 -3.90 -52.57
C SER A 222 -18.38 -3.40 -52.55
N ASP A 223 -18.95 -2.93 -51.42
CA ASP A 223 -20.29 -2.30 -51.41
C ASP A 223 -20.66 -1.51 -50.11
N LYS A 224 -19.70 -1.17 -49.23
CA LYS A 224 -20.00 -0.48 -47.96
C LYS A 224 -20.09 1.04 -48.13
N SER A 225 -21.08 1.67 -47.48
CA SER A 225 -21.13 3.14 -47.40
C SER A 225 -20.08 3.69 -46.42
N LEU A 226 -19.67 4.96 -46.60
CA LEU A 226 -18.72 5.63 -45.69
C LEU A 226 -19.17 5.56 -44.22
N GLU A 227 -20.46 5.70 -43.95
CA GLU A 227 -21.04 5.63 -42.61
C GLU A 227 -21.06 4.22 -42.02
N GLU A 228 -20.99 3.18 -42.85
CA GLU A 228 -20.86 1.79 -42.44
C GLU A 228 -19.39 1.43 -42.21
N MET A 229 -18.48 1.95 -43.03
CA MET A 229 -17.04 1.83 -42.79
C MET A 229 -16.60 2.54 -41.50
N ASP A 230 -17.13 3.72 -41.22
CA ASP A 230 -16.86 4.44 -39.97
C ASP A 230 -17.41 3.68 -38.75
N ARG A 231 -18.58 3.06 -38.87
CA ARG A 231 -19.15 2.20 -37.82
C ARG A 231 -18.32 0.95 -37.59
N ASP A 232 -17.91 0.29 -38.67
CA ASP A 232 -17.06 -0.90 -38.64
C ASP A 232 -15.71 -0.59 -37.99
N PHE A 233 -15.11 0.57 -38.32
CA PHE A 233 -13.88 1.07 -37.72
C PHE A 233 -14.05 1.34 -36.21
N LEU A 234 -15.12 2.00 -35.81
CA LEU A 234 -15.43 2.25 -34.39
C LEU A 234 -15.65 0.93 -33.61
N THR A 235 -16.33 -0.06 -34.20
CA THR A 235 -16.48 -1.38 -33.57
C THR A 235 -15.18 -2.18 -33.52
N PHE A 236 -14.22 -1.91 -34.41
CA PHE A 236 -12.92 -2.56 -34.41
C PHE A 236 -11.97 -1.96 -33.35
N GLU A 237 -12.02 -0.64 -33.13
CA GLU A 237 -11.27 -0.01 -32.03
C GLU A 237 -11.88 -0.28 -30.65
N ASN A 238 -13.15 -0.68 -30.57
CA ASN A 238 -13.82 -1.03 -29.33
C ASN A 238 -13.25 -2.32 -28.70
N LEU A 239 -12.50 -2.18 -27.61
CA LEU A 239 -12.16 -3.20 -26.64
C LEU A 239 -13.35 -3.41 -25.67
N ASP A 240 -14.04 -4.53 -25.82
CA ASP A 240 -15.10 -4.94 -24.91
C ASP A 240 -14.53 -5.68 -23.69
N GLN A 241 -14.74 -5.14 -22.49
CA GLN A 241 -14.48 -5.87 -21.24
C GLN A 241 -15.76 -6.56 -20.76
N TYR A 242 -15.66 -7.87 -20.57
CA TYR A 242 -16.75 -8.71 -20.06
C TYR A 242 -16.67 -8.83 -18.54
N ASP A 243 -17.82 -8.75 -17.87
CA ASP A 243 -17.93 -9.02 -16.44
C ASP A 243 -17.84 -10.54 -16.13
N GLU A 244 -17.80 -10.90 -14.84
CA GLU A 244 -17.75 -12.31 -14.38
C GLU A 244 -18.97 -13.14 -14.83
N ASN A 245 -20.04 -12.50 -15.33
CA ASN A 245 -21.25 -13.14 -15.85
C ASN A 245 -21.31 -13.21 -17.39
N GLY A 246 -20.28 -12.72 -18.08
CA GLY A 246 -20.19 -12.71 -19.54
C GLY A 246 -21.04 -11.63 -20.22
N ILE A 247 -21.49 -10.61 -19.50
CA ILE A 247 -22.14 -9.42 -20.06
C ILE A 247 -21.05 -8.38 -20.37
N VAL A 248 -21.13 -7.73 -21.54
CA VAL A 248 -20.23 -6.62 -21.88
C VAL A 248 -20.47 -5.50 -20.87
N GLY A 249 -19.51 -5.32 -19.96
CA GLY A 249 -19.59 -4.35 -18.88
C GLY A 249 -19.10 -2.96 -19.31
N LEU A 250 -18.24 -2.88 -20.32
CA LEU A 250 -17.67 -1.64 -20.85
C LEU A 250 -17.19 -1.80 -22.29
N THR A 251 -17.43 -0.80 -23.15
CA THR A 251 -16.88 -0.68 -24.51
C THR A 251 -15.90 0.49 -24.53
N MET A 252 -14.65 0.28 -24.93
CA MET A 252 -13.58 1.29 -24.87
C MET A 252 -12.80 1.36 -26.18
N ASN A 253 -12.43 2.53 -26.68
CA ASN A 253 -11.51 2.62 -27.82
C ASN A 253 -10.07 2.22 -27.41
N GLY A 254 -9.23 1.88 -28.40
CA GLY A 254 -7.83 1.48 -28.17
C GLY A 254 -6.95 2.49 -27.42
N GLY A 255 -7.34 3.78 -27.40
CA GLY A 255 -6.70 4.87 -26.66
C GLY A 255 -7.40 5.28 -25.35
N GLN A 256 -8.35 4.50 -24.87
CA GLN A 256 -9.05 4.74 -23.60
C GLN A 256 -8.56 3.74 -22.53
N ARG A 257 -8.42 4.20 -21.28
CA ARG A 257 -8.08 3.32 -20.15
C ARG A 257 -9.10 3.39 -19.02
N SER A 258 -9.33 2.27 -18.35
CA SER A 258 -10.18 2.17 -17.18
C SER A 258 -9.41 2.62 -15.94
N VAL A 259 -9.93 3.64 -15.25
CA VAL A 259 -9.36 4.15 -14.00
C VAL A 259 -10.30 3.79 -12.87
N VAL A 260 -9.81 3.05 -11.88
CA VAL A 260 -10.56 2.81 -10.64
C VAL A 260 -10.65 4.11 -9.85
N VAL A 261 -11.86 4.65 -9.73
CA VAL A 261 -12.08 5.88 -8.95
C VAL A 261 -12.67 5.58 -7.59
N PHE A 262 -13.35 4.45 -7.44
CA PHE A 262 -14.00 4.08 -6.20
C PHE A 262 -13.87 2.59 -5.93
N ASP A 263 -13.52 2.22 -4.70
CA ASP A 263 -13.51 0.82 -4.25
C ASP A 263 -14.43 0.70 -3.03
N LEU A 264 -15.58 0.04 -3.23
CA LEU A 264 -16.62 -0.12 -2.19
C LEU A 264 -16.05 -0.74 -0.91
N ASP A 265 -15.02 -1.59 -1.02
CA ASP A 265 -14.40 -2.24 0.13
C ASP A 265 -13.48 -1.33 0.95
N CYS A 266 -12.91 -0.30 0.31
CA CYS A 266 -11.99 0.61 0.96
C CYS A 266 -12.70 1.78 1.67
N GLU A 267 -13.88 2.15 1.18
CA GLU A 267 -14.62 3.39 1.49
C GLU A 267 -15.48 3.31 2.76
N VAL A 268 -15.95 2.12 3.12
CA VAL A 268 -16.70 1.92 4.38
C VAL A 268 -15.72 1.85 5.55
N ASP A 269 -15.73 2.90 6.37
CA ASP A 269 -14.86 3.05 7.54
C ASP A 269 -15.66 3.34 8.83
N ALA A 270 -14.94 3.55 9.94
CA ALA A 270 -15.56 3.88 11.22
C ALA A 270 -16.30 5.24 11.23
N SER A 271 -16.06 6.11 10.24
CA SER A 271 -16.77 7.40 10.13
C SER A 271 -18.22 7.22 9.70
N CYS A 272 -18.52 6.12 9.01
CA CYS A 272 -19.87 5.74 8.60
C CYS A 272 -20.76 5.34 9.79
N LEU A 273 -20.18 5.01 10.95
CA LEU A 273 -20.97 4.67 12.14
C LEU A 273 -21.55 5.91 12.82
N PRO A 274 -22.77 5.79 13.38
CA PRO A 274 -23.31 6.75 14.32
C PRO A 274 -22.33 7.10 15.45
N PRO A 275 -22.36 8.33 16.00
CA PRO A 275 -21.46 8.76 17.06
C PRO A 275 -21.45 7.80 18.27
N ASP A 276 -22.62 7.29 18.61
CA ASP A 276 -22.83 6.44 19.78
C ASP A 276 -22.25 5.03 19.60
N THR A 277 -22.19 4.50 18.38
CA THR A 277 -21.64 3.17 18.08
C THR A 277 -20.21 3.20 17.55
N ARG A 278 -19.67 4.38 17.20
CA ARG A 278 -18.33 4.55 16.63
C ARG A 278 -17.21 3.95 17.48
N HIS A 279 -17.36 3.95 18.81
CA HIS A 279 -16.38 3.36 19.71
C HIS A 279 -16.22 1.84 19.51
N LEU A 280 -17.28 1.13 19.10
CA LEU A 280 -17.25 -0.30 18.84
C LEU A 280 -16.27 -0.67 17.72
N ALA A 281 -16.11 0.20 16.70
CA ALA A 281 -15.14 -0.03 15.63
C ALA A 281 -13.69 -0.08 16.14
N SER A 282 -13.37 0.67 17.20
CA SER A 282 -12.02 0.65 17.80
C SER A 282 -11.73 -0.66 18.54
N ASP A 283 -12.77 -1.34 19.02
CA ASP A 283 -12.66 -2.63 19.70
C ASP A 283 -12.59 -3.80 18.73
N LEU A 284 -13.17 -3.68 17.53
CA LEU A 284 -13.15 -4.76 16.51
C LEU A 284 -11.74 -5.29 16.24
N GLY A 285 -10.76 -4.40 16.04
CA GLY A 285 -9.38 -4.82 15.76
C GLY A 285 -8.73 -5.57 16.91
N ARG A 286 -9.05 -5.19 18.16
CA ARG A 286 -8.56 -5.87 19.37
C ARG A 286 -9.23 -7.23 19.53
N LEU A 287 -10.55 -7.29 19.34
CA LEU A 287 -11.33 -8.53 19.41
C LEU A 287 -10.87 -9.55 18.38
N PHE A 288 -10.61 -9.10 17.15
CA PHE A 288 -10.17 -9.98 16.07
C PHE A 288 -8.79 -10.58 16.32
N VAL A 289 -7.81 -9.74 16.66
CA VAL A 289 -6.42 -10.14 16.85
C VAL A 289 -6.24 -11.02 18.09
N GLY A 290 -6.81 -10.62 19.23
CA GLY A 290 -6.75 -11.38 20.47
C GLY A 290 -5.35 -11.52 21.10
N HIS A 291 -5.18 -12.57 21.91
CA HIS A 291 -3.94 -12.93 22.63
C HIS A 291 -3.36 -11.77 23.46
N ALA A 292 -2.08 -11.43 23.31
CA ALA A 292 -1.43 -10.37 24.06
C ALA A 292 -1.87 -8.96 23.62
N MET A 293 -2.26 -8.77 22.36
CA MET A 293 -2.69 -7.45 21.84
C MET A 293 -4.16 -7.14 22.14
N GLY A 294 -5.01 -8.16 22.24
CA GLY A 294 -6.46 -8.02 22.34
C GLY A 294 -7.13 -8.86 23.44
N GLY A 295 -6.36 -9.57 24.26
CA GLY A 295 -6.88 -10.53 25.22
C GLY A 295 -7.83 -9.93 26.26
N SER A 296 -7.56 -8.71 26.73
CA SER A 296 -8.45 -8.01 27.65
C SER A 296 -9.81 -7.66 27.00
N ALA A 297 -9.81 -7.25 25.73
CA ALA A 297 -11.03 -6.98 24.98
C ALA A 297 -11.85 -8.27 24.80
N ILE A 298 -11.20 -9.37 24.41
CA ILE A 298 -11.85 -10.68 24.29
C ILE A 298 -12.43 -11.14 25.62
N GLN A 299 -11.69 -11.01 26.73
CA GLN A 299 -12.18 -11.38 28.06
C GLN A 299 -13.40 -10.56 28.45
N ASN A 300 -13.40 -9.25 28.20
CA ASN A 300 -14.53 -8.39 28.49
C ASN A 300 -15.75 -8.74 27.62
N ALA A 301 -15.55 -9.02 26.33
CA ALA A 301 -16.61 -9.46 25.43
C ALA A 301 -17.21 -10.81 25.85
N ARG A 302 -16.35 -11.80 26.14
CA ARG A 302 -16.75 -13.11 26.66
C ARG A 302 -17.50 -13.00 27.98
N ARG A 303 -17.06 -12.13 28.90
CA ARG A 303 -17.77 -11.84 30.15
C ARG A 303 -19.17 -11.26 29.88
N MET A 304 -19.28 -10.32 28.96
CA MET A 304 -20.57 -9.73 28.57
C MET A 304 -21.55 -10.79 28.05
N ILE A 305 -21.09 -11.71 27.18
CA ILE A 305 -21.88 -12.83 26.67
C ILE A 305 -22.33 -13.75 27.81
N ALA A 306 -21.41 -14.06 28.74
CA ALA A 306 -21.69 -14.92 29.88
C ALA A 306 -22.75 -14.34 30.83
N GLU A 307 -22.63 -13.05 31.15
CA GLU A 307 -23.58 -12.32 31.99
C GLU A 307 -24.98 -12.36 31.36
N ALA A 308 -25.09 -12.05 30.07
CA ALA A 308 -26.36 -12.09 29.35
C ALA A 308 -26.97 -13.50 29.32
N TRP A 309 -26.14 -14.54 29.12
CA TRP A 309 -26.61 -15.92 29.13
C TRP A 309 -27.09 -16.37 30.52
N ALA A 310 -26.41 -15.95 31.59
CA ALA A 310 -26.83 -16.22 32.96
C ALA A 310 -28.16 -15.55 33.30
N ASP A 311 -28.35 -14.29 32.87
CA ASP A 311 -29.60 -13.57 33.04
C ASP A 311 -30.77 -14.24 32.31
N MET A 312 -30.53 -14.79 31.10
CA MET A 312 -31.56 -15.50 30.33
C MET A 312 -31.89 -16.90 30.85
N SER A 313 -30.88 -17.64 31.33
CA SER A 313 -31.02 -19.05 31.73
C SER A 313 -31.34 -19.24 33.22
N GLY A 314 -31.15 -18.21 34.04
CA GLY A 314 -31.23 -18.31 35.50
C GLY A 314 -30.14 -19.19 36.12
N ALA A 315 -29.13 -19.59 35.34
CA ALA A 315 -28.02 -20.39 35.80
C ALA A 315 -26.92 -19.51 36.41
N ALA A 316 -26.26 -19.98 37.47
CA ALA A 316 -25.11 -19.30 38.05
C ALA A 316 -23.95 -19.28 37.04
N ILE A 317 -23.33 -18.11 36.85
CA ILE A 317 -22.13 -17.95 36.02
C ILE A 317 -21.03 -18.89 36.56
N PRO A 318 -20.45 -19.80 35.75
CA PRO A 318 -19.37 -20.66 36.21
C PRO A 318 -18.08 -19.83 36.34
N VAL A 319 -17.91 -19.13 37.46
CA VAL A 319 -16.84 -18.15 37.74
C VAL A 319 -15.40 -18.70 37.52
N SER A 320 -15.20 -20.02 37.57
CA SER A 320 -13.87 -20.64 37.51
C SER A 320 -13.21 -20.62 36.12
N SER A 321 -13.96 -20.60 35.00
CA SER A 321 -13.38 -20.62 33.64
C SER A 321 -13.05 -19.23 33.08
N TRP A 322 -13.49 -18.14 33.73
CA TRP A 322 -13.38 -16.77 33.20
C TRP A 322 -12.17 -15.99 33.72
N ASN A 323 -11.49 -16.50 34.75
CA ASN A 323 -10.25 -15.93 35.27
C ASN A 323 -9.02 -16.39 34.48
N GLU A 324 -9.16 -17.42 33.64
CA GLU A 324 -8.10 -17.80 32.71
C GLU A 324 -8.28 -17.03 31.39
N PRO A 325 -7.27 -16.28 30.92
CA PRO A 325 -7.31 -15.71 29.57
C PRO A 325 -7.41 -16.85 28.57
N SER A 326 -8.59 -16.98 27.96
CA SER A 326 -8.76 -17.95 26.88
C SER A 326 -7.76 -17.62 25.78
N LYS A 327 -6.94 -18.62 25.45
CA LYS A 327 -5.90 -18.56 24.42
C LYS A 327 -6.47 -18.63 23.01
N GLN A 328 -7.79 -18.77 22.87
CA GLN A 328 -8.41 -18.89 21.56
C GLN A 328 -8.81 -17.51 21.03
N PRO A 329 -8.54 -17.23 19.73
CA PRO A 329 -9.01 -16.01 19.09
C PRO A 329 -10.55 -15.96 19.11
N PHE A 330 -11.09 -14.74 19.04
CA PHE A 330 -12.53 -14.52 19.07
C PHE A 330 -13.18 -15.06 17.79
N SER A 331 -14.18 -15.93 17.94
CA SER A 331 -14.86 -16.57 16.80
C SER A 331 -15.92 -15.65 16.18
N ASP A 332 -16.32 -15.95 14.94
CA ASP A 332 -17.40 -15.20 14.27
C ASP A 332 -18.73 -15.34 15.01
N HIS A 333 -18.97 -16.48 15.67
CA HIS A 333 -20.16 -16.70 16.48
C HIS A 333 -20.16 -15.82 17.74
N GLU A 334 -19.05 -15.83 18.49
CA GLU A 334 -18.88 -14.94 19.65
C GLU A 334 -18.95 -13.46 19.24
N PHE A 335 -18.47 -13.12 18.05
CA PHE A 335 -18.59 -11.78 17.48
C PHE A 335 -20.05 -11.37 17.27
N GLU A 336 -20.88 -12.22 16.65
CA GLU A 336 -22.30 -11.90 16.46
C GLU A 336 -23.05 -11.77 17.79
N GLU A 337 -22.75 -12.62 18.78
CA GLU A 337 -23.33 -12.51 20.13
C GLU A 337 -22.90 -11.21 20.82
N TRP A 338 -21.59 -10.91 20.83
CA TRP A 338 -21.09 -9.66 21.39
C TRP A 338 -21.65 -8.43 20.68
N LEU A 339 -21.77 -8.46 19.36
CA LEU A 339 -22.32 -7.37 18.56
C LEU A 339 -23.78 -7.11 18.93
N SER A 340 -24.61 -8.16 19.02
CA SER A 340 -26.00 -8.04 19.44
C SER A 340 -26.14 -7.42 20.83
N LEU A 341 -25.38 -7.91 21.81
CA LEU A 341 -25.42 -7.41 23.18
C LEU A 341 -24.90 -5.98 23.31
N SER A 342 -23.86 -5.64 22.56
CA SER A 342 -23.31 -4.29 22.55
C SER A 342 -24.29 -3.28 21.94
N LEU A 343 -24.98 -3.66 20.86
CA LEU A 343 -25.99 -2.83 20.24
C LEU A 343 -27.26 -2.72 21.11
N ASP A 344 -27.71 -3.81 21.74
CA ASP A 344 -28.86 -3.78 22.66
C ASP A 344 -28.59 -2.88 23.88
N ARG A 345 -27.34 -2.78 24.34
CA ARG A 345 -26.95 -1.86 25.42
C ARG A 345 -26.92 -0.40 24.98
N ILE A 346 -26.58 -0.12 23.72
CA ILE A 346 -26.53 1.25 23.18
C ILE A 346 -27.94 1.72 22.78
N TYR A 347 -28.73 0.84 22.17
CA TYR A 347 -30.10 1.10 21.73
C TYR A 347 -31.11 0.46 22.69
N ASP A 348 -30.99 0.76 23.98
CA ASP A 348 -31.81 0.16 25.07
C ASP A 348 -33.25 0.71 25.12
N ARG A 349 -33.53 1.77 24.37
CA ARG A 349 -34.81 2.46 24.37
C ARG A 349 -35.92 1.59 23.81
N LYS A 350 -36.94 1.35 24.63
CA LYS A 350 -38.16 0.61 24.25
C LYS A 350 -39.39 1.50 24.39
N VAL A 351 -40.24 1.50 23.36
CA VAL A 351 -41.51 2.21 23.35
C VAL A 351 -42.63 1.22 23.09
N LEU A 352 -43.67 1.24 23.92
CA LEU A 352 -44.89 0.47 23.70
C LEU A 352 -45.72 1.13 22.59
N ARG A 353 -45.91 0.43 21.47
CA ARG A 353 -46.82 0.82 20.39
C ARG A 353 -48.00 -0.13 20.32
N SER A 354 -49.19 0.39 20.03
CA SER A 354 -50.36 -0.45 19.77
C SER A 354 -50.30 -1.02 18.35
N ALA A 355 -50.15 -2.32 18.22
CA ALA A 355 -50.18 -3.05 16.95
C ALA A 355 -51.53 -3.76 16.81
N ARG A 356 -52.19 -3.58 15.66
CA ARG A 356 -53.42 -4.29 15.28
C ARG A 356 -53.03 -5.59 14.60
N ARG A 357 -53.46 -6.72 15.15
CA ARG A 357 -53.27 -8.04 14.55
C ARG A 357 -54.63 -8.54 14.06
N LEU A 358 -54.67 -8.91 12.79
CA LEU A 358 -55.83 -9.54 12.17
C LEU A 358 -55.63 -11.05 12.20
N TRP A 359 -56.56 -11.75 12.85
CA TRP A 359 -56.62 -13.20 12.82
C TRP A 359 -57.89 -13.63 12.10
N THR A 360 -57.74 -14.45 11.08
CA THR A 360 -58.86 -15.14 10.43
C THR A 360 -59.08 -16.48 11.11
N LEU A 361 -60.23 -16.63 11.74
CA LEU A 361 -60.67 -17.91 12.29
C LEU A 361 -61.09 -18.84 11.15
N GLY A 362 -61.05 -20.16 11.40
CA GLY A 362 -61.34 -21.19 10.38
C GLY A 362 -62.76 -21.15 9.80
N ASN A 363 -63.66 -20.37 10.39
CA ASN A 363 -65.02 -20.08 9.91
C ASN A 363 -65.09 -18.86 8.95
N GLY A 364 -63.96 -18.22 8.63
CA GLY A 364 -63.89 -17.06 7.74
C GLY A 364 -64.13 -15.71 8.42
N GLU A 365 -64.40 -15.69 9.73
CA GLU A 365 -64.50 -14.44 10.49
C GLU A 365 -63.12 -13.89 10.83
N SER A 366 -62.93 -12.58 10.64
CA SER A 366 -61.71 -11.88 11.01
C SER A 366 -61.90 -11.14 12.33
N VAL A 367 -61.00 -11.39 13.29
CA VAL A 367 -60.97 -10.71 14.58
C VAL A 367 -59.75 -9.79 14.60
N GLU A 368 -59.99 -8.51 14.87
CA GLU A 368 -58.94 -7.51 15.07
C GLU A 368 -58.64 -7.39 16.56
N LEU A 369 -57.40 -7.73 16.94
CA LEU A 369 -56.90 -7.59 18.30
C LEU A 369 -55.88 -6.46 18.34
N VAL A 370 -56.07 -5.52 19.25
CA VAL A 370 -55.06 -4.49 19.55
C VAL A 370 -54.14 -5.04 20.63
N SER A 371 -52.90 -5.32 20.27
CA SER A 371 -51.85 -5.79 21.17
C SER A 371 -50.81 -4.68 21.40
N GLY A 372 -50.34 -4.52 22.64
CA GLY A 372 -49.15 -3.71 22.92
C GLY A 372 -47.91 -4.45 22.43
N GLN A 373 -47.10 -3.81 21.59
CA GLN A 373 -45.83 -4.32 21.11
C GLN A 373 -44.71 -3.37 21.54
N GLU A 374 -43.71 -3.90 22.23
CA GLU A 374 -42.47 -3.16 22.48
C GLU A 374 -41.70 -3.03 21.18
N VAL A 375 -41.41 -1.80 20.77
CA VAL A 375 -40.64 -1.49 19.57
C VAL A 375 -39.49 -0.57 19.96
N ASN A 376 -38.30 -0.88 19.48
CA ASN A 376 -37.16 0.03 19.56
C ASN A 376 -37.34 1.11 18.46
N PRO A 377 -37.50 2.39 18.82
CA PRO A 377 -37.67 3.46 17.84
C PRO A 377 -36.44 3.63 16.92
N ASP A 378 -35.27 3.21 17.40
CA ASP A 378 -33.98 3.38 16.73
C ASP A 378 -33.50 2.07 16.07
N PHE A 379 -34.43 1.11 15.87
CA PHE A 379 -34.15 -0.20 15.29
C PHE A 379 -33.45 -0.13 13.93
N GLU A 380 -33.82 0.83 13.08
CA GLU A 380 -33.17 1.02 11.77
C GLU A 380 -31.70 1.42 11.89
N GLU A 381 -31.39 2.32 12.83
CA GLU A 381 -30.02 2.80 13.08
C GLU A 381 -29.15 1.70 13.71
N MET A 382 -29.76 0.88 14.56
CA MET A 382 -29.16 -0.32 15.12
C MET A 382 -28.81 -1.34 14.03
N GLN A 383 -29.73 -1.64 13.10
CA GLN A 383 -29.48 -2.55 11.99
C GLN A 383 -28.38 -2.03 11.04
N TYR A 384 -28.39 -0.72 10.76
CA TYR A 384 -27.34 -0.08 10.00
C TYR A 384 -25.97 -0.21 10.67
N SER A 385 -25.89 0.10 11.97
CA SER A 385 -24.66 -0.04 12.76
C SER A 385 -24.15 -1.48 12.75
N ALA A 386 -25.04 -2.47 12.87
CA ALA A 386 -24.70 -3.89 12.78
C ALA A 386 -24.10 -4.24 11.42
N ALA A 387 -24.72 -3.80 10.33
CA ALA A 387 -24.24 -4.06 8.97
C ALA A 387 -22.84 -3.49 8.73
N VAL A 388 -22.60 -2.24 9.16
CA VAL A 388 -21.27 -1.61 9.03
C VAL A 388 -20.23 -2.33 9.90
N LEU A 389 -20.56 -2.68 11.14
CA LEU A 389 -19.62 -3.39 12.04
C LEU A 389 -19.28 -4.80 11.52
N ARG A 390 -20.26 -5.52 10.96
CA ARG A 390 -20.03 -6.82 10.27
C ARG A 390 -19.14 -6.67 9.06
N PHE A 391 -19.35 -5.62 8.28
CA PHE A 391 -18.51 -5.30 7.13
C PHE A 391 -17.05 -5.06 7.56
N LEU A 392 -16.85 -4.19 8.55
CA LEU A 392 -15.53 -3.90 9.11
C LEU A 392 -14.87 -5.15 9.72
N TRP A 393 -15.63 -6.03 10.36
CA TRP A 393 -15.13 -7.31 10.86
C TRP A 393 -14.63 -8.22 9.73
N ARG A 394 -15.42 -8.39 8.67
CA ARG A 394 -15.05 -9.22 7.51
C ARG A 394 -13.80 -8.68 6.81
N ARG A 395 -13.69 -7.35 6.68
CA ARG A 395 -12.52 -6.70 6.08
C ARG A 395 -11.21 -7.07 6.77
N GLN A 396 -11.22 -7.36 8.07
CA GLN A 396 -10.00 -7.77 8.79
C GLN A 396 -9.48 -9.13 8.34
N TYR A 397 -10.33 -10.00 7.79
CA TYR A 397 -9.90 -11.24 7.15
C TYR A 397 -9.25 -11.00 5.78
N GLY A 398 -9.42 -9.84 5.14
CA GLY A 398 -8.69 -9.48 3.92
C GLY A 398 -7.22 -9.17 4.20
N ASP A 399 -6.93 -8.54 5.35
CA ASP A 399 -5.57 -8.16 5.73
C ASP A 399 -4.75 -9.38 6.16
N PHE A 400 -3.66 -9.63 5.45
CA PHE A 400 -2.71 -10.69 5.80
C PHE A 400 -2.09 -10.49 7.19
N HIS A 401 -1.69 -9.27 7.52
CA HIS A 401 -1.02 -8.98 8.79
C HIS A 401 -1.95 -9.17 9.98
N LEU A 402 -3.19 -8.66 9.90
CA LEU A 402 -4.18 -8.86 10.97
C LEU A 402 -4.53 -10.34 11.15
N ARG A 403 -4.69 -11.10 10.06
CA ARG A 403 -4.88 -12.56 10.13
C ARG A 403 -3.71 -13.26 10.82
N SER A 404 -2.47 -12.95 10.45
CA SER A 404 -1.30 -13.54 11.08
C SER A 404 -1.16 -13.16 12.55
N LEU A 405 -1.60 -11.96 12.95
CA LEU A 405 -1.63 -11.55 14.37
C LEU A 405 -2.62 -12.35 15.22
N ARG A 406 -3.55 -13.11 14.62
CA ARG A 406 -4.40 -14.09 15.33
C ARG A 406 -3.65 -15.37 15.70
N HIS A 407 -2.48 -15.59 15.10
CA HIS A 407 -1.64 -16.73 15.41
C HIS A 407 -0.68 -16.38 16.55
N GLU A 408 -0.78 -17.11 17.67
CA GLU A 408 -0.05 -16.84 18.93
C GLU A 408 1.46 -16.71 18.69
N ALA A 409 2.07 -17.67 17.98
CA ALA A 409 3.51 -17.68 17.73
C ALA A 409 3.99 -16.48 16.90
N TYR A 410 3.18 -16.05 15.93
CA TYR A 410 3.50 -14.86 15.14
C TYR A 410 3.38 -13.59 15.98
N GLN A 411 2.31 -13.47 16.76
CA GLN A 411 2.05 -12.29 17.58
C GLN A 411 3.10 -12.12 18.69
N GLU A 412 3.47 -13.20 19.37
CA GLU A 412 4.53 -13.19 20.39
C GLU A 412 5.86 -12.70 19.79
N MET A 413 6.25 -13.24 18.63
CA MET A 413 7.48 -12.84 17.95
C MET A 413 7.41 -11.39 17.47
N TYR A 414 6.27 -10.98 16.92
CA TYR A 414 6.03 -9.60 16.46
C TYR A 414 6.20 -8.60 17.63
N LEU A 415 5.56 -8.87 18.76
CA LEU A 415 5.65 -8.05 19.96
C LEU A 415 7.06 -8.06 20.55
N ALA A 416 7.72 -9.22 20.61
CA ALA A 416 9.10 -9.33 21.06
C ALA A 416 10.01 -8.43 20.22
N ILE A 417 9.91 -8.50 18.89
CA ILE A 417 10.70 -7.65 17.98
C ILE A 417 10.39 -6.17 18.23
N ARG A 418 9.11 -5.79 18.33
CA ARG A 418 8.71 -4.38 18.50
C ARG A 418 9.09 -3.78 19.84
N ASN A 419 9.10 -4.58 20.91
CA ASN A 419 9.45 -4.15 22.26
C ASN A 419 10.96 -4.16 22.53
N THR A 420 11.74 -4.76 21.63
CA THR A 420 13.20 -4.84 21.75
C THR A 420 13.85 -3.46 21.61
N SER A 421 14.87 -3.20 22.45
CA SER A 421 15.64 -1.96 22.46
C SER A 421 17.09 -2.12 21.96
N ASP A 422 17.61 -3.34 21.84
CA ASP A 422 18.94 -3.65 21.30
C ASP A 422 18.85 -4.42 19.97
N THR A 423 19.60 -3.97 18.97
CA THR A 423 19.80 -4.66 17.68
C THR A 423 20.43 -6.04 17.82
N ALA A 424 21.17 -6.32 18.90
CA ALA A 424 21.65 -7.67 19.20
C ALA A 424 20.48 -8.64 19.42
N ASP A 425 19.55 -8.26 20.28
CA ASP A 425 18.36 -9.04 20.61
C ASP A 425 17.45 -9.19 19.38
N VAL A 426 17.32 -8.15 18.54
CA VAL A 426 16.59 -8.25 17.26
C VAL A 426 17.22 -9.32 16.35
N ALA A 427 18.54 -9.42 16.30
CA ALA A 427 19.23 -10.44 15.52
C ALA A 427 19.01 -11.86 16.10
N GLU A 428 18.93 -12.00 17.41
CA GLU A 428 18.57 -13.27 18.05
C GLU A 428 17.10 -13.65 17.78
N LEU A 429 16.18 -12.69 17.85
CA LEU A 429 14.77 -12.91 17.51
C LEU A 429 14.59 -13.28 16.04
N LYS A 430 15.36 -12.70 15.11
CA LYS A 430 15.38 -13.12 13.70
C LYS A 430 15.82 -14.58 13.54
N LYS A 431 16.86 -15.00 14.27
CA LYS A 431 17.32 -16.41 14.25
C LYS A 431 16.25 -17.34 14.83
N ARG A 432 15.61 -16.94 15.92
CA ARG A 432 14.51 -17.69 16.53
C ARG A 432 13.31 -17.81 15.58
N ALA A 433 12.91 -16.73 14.92
CA ALA A 433 11.87 -16.75 13.90
C ALA A 433 12.22 -17.68 12.71
N TYR A 434 13.51 -17.74 12.33
CA TYR A 434 13.97 -18.67 11.30
C TYR A 434 13.90 -20.14 11.76
N ALA A 435 14.29 -20.43 13.01
CA ALA A 435 14.12 -21.76 13.59
C ALA A 435 12.64 -22.12 13.71
N ASP A 436 11.78 -21.18 14.10
CA ASP A 436 10.34 -21.40 14.21
C ASP A 436 9.67 -21.66 12.86
N PHE A 437 10.21 -21.10 11.77
CA PHE A 437 9.80 -21.40 10.40
C PHE A 437 10.35 -22.75 9.91
N LYS A 438 11.65 -22.99 10.04
CA LYS A 438 12.34 -24.11 9.37
C LYS A 438 12.32 -25.41 10.16
N GLU A 439 12.43 -25.33 11.48
CA GLU A 439 12.62 -26.50 12.35
C GLU A 439 11.32 -26.93 13.01
N SER A 440 10.55 -25.97 13.55
CA SER A 440 9.31 -26.27 14.28
C SER A 440 8.04 -26.13 13.44
N ASN A 441 8.13 -25.58 12.23
CA ASN A 441 7.00 -25.29 11.32
C ASN A 441 5.84 -24.56 12.01
N ARG A 442 6.17 -23.72 13.00
CA ARG A 442 5.22 -22.88 13.75
C ARG A 442 4.90 -21.59 13.00
N LEU A 443 5.71 -21.19 12.02
CA LEU A 443 5.47 -20.01 11.21
C LEU A 443 5.40 -20.42 9.74
N SER A 444 4.51 -19.80 8.98
CA SER A 444 4.50 -19.92 7.53
C SER A 444 5.62 -19.08 6.88
N LEU A 445 5.95 -19.36 5.62
CA LEU A 445 6.93 -18.58 4.86
C LEU A 445 6.53 -17.09 4.75
N LYS A 446 5.23 -16.83 4.54
CA LYS A 446 4.70 -15.45 4.48
C LYS A 446 4.87 -14.73 5.81
N GLU A 447 4.56 -15.40 6.92
CA GLU A 447 4.71 -14.87 8.28
C GLU A 447 6.16 -14.58 8.64
N PHE A 448 7.07 -15.53 8.35
CA PHE A 448 8.49 -15.32 8.52
C PHE A 448 9.01 -14.11 7.73
N THR A 449 8.58 -13.98 6.47
CA THR A 449 8.99 -12.87 5.61
C THR A 449 8.48 -11.53 6.15
N ALA A 450 7.25 -11.49 6.65
CA ALA A 450 6.69 -10.31 7.32
C ALA A 450 7.46 -9.97 8.61
N LEU A 451 7.76 -10.94 9.48
CA LEU A 451 8.55 -10.72 10.70
C LEU A 451 9.96 -10.21 10.38
N ASN A 452 10.59 -10.72 9.33
CA ASN A 452 11.90 -10.24 8.90
C ASN A 452 11.85 -8.77 8.46
N THR A 453 10.77 -8.38 7.76
CA THR A 453 10.52 -6.98 7.37
C THR A 453 10.29 -6.10 8.60
N VAL A 454 9.49 -6.56 9.56
CA VAL A 454 9.26 -5.87 10.84
C VAL A 454 10.57 -5.67 11.60
N ALA A 455 11.41 -6.70 11.68
CA ALA A 455 12.69 -6.68 12.36
C ALA A 455 13.70 -5.74 11.69
N LYS A 456 13.75 -5.69 10.35
CA LYS A 456 14.52 -4.66 9.62
C LYS A 456 14.03 -3.25 9.95
N SER A 457 12.71 -3.02 9.97
CA SER A 457 12.18 -1.70 10.35
C SER A 457 12.53 -1.34 11.80
N GLN A 458 12.56 -2.32 12.71
CA GLN A 458 12.96 -2.10 14.10
C GLN A 458 14.44 -1.75 14.21
N GLU A 459 15.33 -2.44 13.49
CA GLU A 459 16.76 -2.10 13.45
C GLU A 459 16.99 -0.66 13.02
N VAL A 460 16.26 -0.19 11.99
CA VAL A 460 16.30 1.21 11.55
C VAL A 460 15.85 2.14 12.67
N ARG A 461 14.72 1.85 13.33
CA ARG A 461 14.22 2.66 14.47
C ARG A 461 15.19 2.72 15.66
N LEU A 462 15.92 1.65 15.92
CA LEU A 462 16.88 1.57 17.02
C LEU A 462 18.22 2.22 16.67
N ARG A 463 18.57 2.28 15.39
CA ARG A 463 19.82 2.89 14.91
C ARG A 463 19.99 4.33 15.38
N ASP A 464 18.90 5.09 15.43
CA ASP A 464 18.91 6.53 15.74
C ASP A 464 18.61 6.82 17.22
N ARG A 465 18.40 5.79 18.05
CA ARG A 465 18.16 5.94 19.49
C ARG A 465 19.45 5.79 20.28
N PHE A 466 19.97 6.92 20.78
CA PHE A 466 21.20 6.96 21.57
C PHE A 466 20.96 7.36 23.03
N SER A 467 21.56 6.61 23.95
CA SER A 467 21.68 6.97 25.36
C SER A 467 22.49 8.27 25.54
N GLY A 468 22.31 8.92 26.69
CA GLY A 468 23.10 10.10 27.05
C GLY A 468 24.60 9.82 27.08
N ALA A 469 24.99 8.62 27.52
CA ALA A 469 26.38 8.16 27.54
C ALA A 469 26.96 8.05 26.12
N ALA A 470 26.25 7.39 25.19
CA ALA A 470 26.70 7.28 23.80
C ALA A 470 26.89 8.65 23.13
N ARG A 471 26.00 9.63 23.41
CA ARG A 471 26.15 11.00 22.90
C ARG A 471 27.39 11.72 23.45
N GLN A 472 27.73 11.50 24.72
CA GLN A 472 28.96 12.06 25.30
C GLN A 472 30.20 11.48 24.62
N TRP A 473 30.21 10.18 24.35
CA TRP A 473 31.29 9.52 23.61
C TRP A 473 31.42 10.06 22.19
N LEU A 474 30.31 10.24 21.46
CA LEU A 474 30.32 10.83 20.12
C LEU A 474 30.94 12.23 20.10
N ARG A 475 30.57 13.09 21.07
CA ARG A 475 31.16 14.44 21.21
C ARG A 475 32.65 14.40 21.50
N LYS A 476 33.13 13.41 22.29
CA LYS A 476 34.56 13.22 22.55
C LYS A 476 35.31 12.81 21.28
N ILE A 477 34.72 11.92 20.47
CA ILE A 477 35.30 11.46 19.21
C ILE A 477 35.38 12.60 18.19
N GLU A 478 34.32 13.40 18.06
CA GLU A 478 34.25 14.54 17.15
C GLU A 478 35.35 15.57 17.43
N LYS A 479 35.62 15.86 18.71
CA LYS A 479 36.66 16.81 19.14
C LYS A 479 38.06 16.20 19.23
N ALA A 480 38.22 14.90 18.97
CA ALA A 480 39.50 14.23 19.16
C ALA A 480 40.53 14.63 18.10
N THR A 481 41.78 14.80 18.54
CA THR A 481 42.97 14.88 17.70
C THR A 481 43.46 13.47 17.33
N GLU A 482 44.44 13.36 16.42
CA GLU A 482 44.93 12.06 15.95
C GLU A 482 45.47 11.17 17.09
N GLY A 483 46.20 11.76 18.05
CA GLY A 483 46.64 11.07 19.27
C GLY A 483 45.49 10.73 20.21
N GLY A 484 44.51 11.64 20.35
CA GLY A 484 43.30 11.43 21.15
C GLY A 484 42.43 10.28 20.64
N LEU A 485 42.35 10.07 19.32
CA LEU A 485 41.63 8.94 18.72
C LEU A 485 42.23 7.59 19.07
N ARG A 486 43.57 7.49 19.16
CA ARG A 486 44.23 6.24 19.58
C ARG A 486 43.83 5.87 21.01
N TYR A 487 43.80 6.87 21.90
CA TYR A 487 43.32 6.69 23.27
C TYR A 487 41.83 6.32 23.32
N LEU A 488 40.99 7.00 22.52
CA LEU A 488 39.56 6.69 22.45
C LEU A 488 39.28 5.28 21.93
N LYS A 489 40.00 4.81 20.91
CA LYS A 489 39.93 3.42 20.42
C LYS A 489 40.25 2.43 21.54
N PHE A 490 41.32 2.66 22.29
CA PHE A 490 41.68 1.81 23.43
C PHE A 490 40.60 1.83 24.51
N SER A 491 40.05 3.00 24.83
CA SER A 491 38.99 3.14 25.83
C SER A 491 37.67 2.50 25.40
N LEU A 492 37.30 2.54 24.12
CA LEU A 492 36.10 1.86 23.59
C LEU A 492 36.14 0.35 23.79
N TYR A 493 37.34 -0.26 23.82
CA TYR A 493 37.50 -1.69 24.09
C TYR A 493 37.52 -2.03 25.58
N ASN A 494 38.05 -1.13 26.43
CA ASN A 494 38.43 -1.48 27.80
C ASN A 494 37.56 -0.82 28.88
N ASP A 495 36.97 0.34 28.61
CA ASP A 495 36.18 1.09 29.57
C ASP A 495 34.86 0.35 29.88
N PRO A 496 34.53 0.07 31.17
CA PRO A 496 33.27 -0.54 31.54
C PRO A 496 32.05 0.25 31.05
N GLY A 497 32.14 1.58 31.00
CA GLY A 497 31.07 2.46 30.48
C GLY A 497 30.83 2.29 28.98
N ALA A 498 31.88 2.01 28.20
CA ALA A 498 31.75 1.69 26.77
C ALA A 498 31.26 0.25 26.55
N LYS A 499 31.66 -0.69 27.41
CA LYS A 499 31.19 -2.09 27.37
C LYS A 499 29.71 -2.23 27.69
N ALA A 500 29.15 -1.36 28.53
CA ALA A 500 27.72 -1.35 28.87
C ALA A 500 26.81 -0.81 27.76
N LEU A 501 27.35 -0.19 26.70
CA LEU A 501 26.56 0.33 25.58
C LEU A 501 25.98 -0.78 24.72
N THR A 502 24.84 -0.50 24.09
CA THR A 502 24.15 -1.46 23.20
C THR A 502 24.97 -1.71 21.94
N ARG A 503 24.63 -2.79 21.21
CA ARG A 503 25.36 -3.14 19.98
C ARG A 503 25.30 -2.01 18.94
N GLN A 504 24.14 -1.38 18.75
CA GLN A 504 24.00 -0.29 17.79
C GLN A 504 24.84 0.93 18.17
N GLU A 505 24.91 1.26 19.47
CA GLU A 505 25.68 2.40 19.96
C GLU A 505 27.18 2.17 19.75
N LYS A 506 27.67 0.97 20.08
CA LYS A 506 29.06 0.57 19.81
C LYS A 506 29.40 0.67 18.33
N GLN A 507 28.54 0.15 17.46
CA GLN A 507 28.75 0.20 16.02
C GLN A 507 28.83 1.65 15.53
N ARG A 508 27.93 2.52 15.99
CA ARG A 508 27.94 3.94 15.64
C ARG A 508 29.19 4.67 16.15
N LEU A 509 29.64 4.35 17.36
CA LEU A 509 30.89 4.91 17.91
C LEU A 509 32.10 4.51 17.08
N TRP A 510 32.16 3.24 16.65
CA TRP A 510 33.21 2.77 15.75
C TRP A 510 33.13 3.41 14.35
N ASP A 511 31.93 3.63 13.83
CA ASP A 511 31.73 4.38 12.59
C ASP A 511 32.22 5.82 12.71
N ALA A 512 31.89 6.50 13.82
CA ALA A 512 32.33 7.87 14.09
C ALA A 512 33.86 7.97 14.21
N VAL A 513 34.50 7.00 14.87
CA VAL A 513 35.96 6.91 14.94
C VAL A 513 36.58 6.76 13.56
N ARG A 514 36.01 5.90 12.70
CA ARG A 514 36.49 5.69 11.32
C ARG A 514 36.35 6.97 10.49
N MET A 515 35.19 7.63 10.56
CA MET A 515 34.92 8.89 9.88
C MET A 515 35.89 10.00 10.31
N ARG A 516 36.11 10.15 11.62
CA ARG A 516 37.03 11.15 12.15
C ARG A 516 38.48 10.87 11.74
N GLU A 517 38.88 9.60 11.70
CA GLU A 517 40.20 9.22 11.23
C GLU A 517 40.39 9.56 9.75
N THR A 518 39.38 9.33 8.90
CA THR A 518 39.44 9.74 7.49
C THR A 518 39.50 11.25 7.33
N GLU A 519 38.76 12.02 8.14
CA GLU A 519 38.82 13.49 8.14
C GLU A 519 40.21 14.02 8.51
N LEU A 520 40.82 13.49 9.58
CA LEU A 520 42.15 13.92 10.02
C LEU A 520 43.25 13.53 9.01
N LYS A 521 43.12 12.38 8.35
CA LYS A 521 44.00 11.98 7.24
C LYS A 521 43.86 12.93 6.05
N ALA A 522 42.64 13.35 5.71
CA ALA A 522 42.41 14.33 4.66
C ALA A 522 43.02 15.70 5.02
N GLN A 523 42.83 16.17 6.26
CA GLN A 523 43.37 17.44 6.75
C GLN A 523 44.91 17.46 6.74
N SER A 524 45.56 16.40 7.22
CA SER A 524 47.02 16.26 7.18
C SER A 524 47.56 16.17 5.74
N GLY A 525 46.85 15.48 4.85
CA GLY A 525 47.17 15.46 3.41
C GLY A 525 47.16 16.85 2.77
N THR A 526 46.12 17.65 3.03
CA THR A 526 46.04 19.04 2.54
C THR A 526 47.09 19.97 3.16
N ALA A 527 47.44 19.78 4.44
CA ALA A 527 48.48 20.56 5.11
C ALA A 527 49.87 20.27 4.51
N ASN A 528 50.17 19.00 4.24
CA ASN A 528 51.41 18.57 3.61
C ASN A 528 51.53 19.08 2.17
N ALA A 529 50.42 19.08 1.40
CA ALA A 529 50.40 19.66 0.06
C ALA A 529 50.68 21.18 0.06
N ARG A 530 50.09 21.93 1.01
CA ARG A 530 50.37 23.36 1.20
C ARG A 530 51.81 23.64 1.63
N GLN A 531 52.38 22.82 2.52
CA GLN A 531 53.79 22.95 2.90
C GLN A 531 54.74 22.65 1.73
N GLN A 532 54.47 21.64 0.91
CA GLN A 532 55.28 21.36 -0.29
C GLN A 532 55.20 22.47 -1.35
N GLN A 533 54.03 23.10 -1.53
CA GLN A 533 53.89 24.30 -2.36
C GLN A 533 54.71 25.47 -1.79
N ASN A 534 54.66 25.73 -0.49
CA ASN A 534 55.44 26.82 0.12
C ASN A 534 56.97 26.57 0.04
N VAL A 535 57.43 25.33 0.21
CA VAL A 535 58.85 24.96 0.07
C VAL A 535 59.33 25.05 -1.38
N SER A 536 58.49 24.69 -2.36
CA SER A 536 58.83 24.83 -3.78
C SER A 536 58.85 26.29 -4.26
N VAL A 537 58.01 27.17 -3.70
CA VAL A 537 58.06 28.62 -3.94
C VAL A 537 59.32 29.24 -3.31
N GLN A 538 59.70 28.85 -2.10
CA GLN A 538 60.95 29.31 -1.48
C GLN A 538 62.20 28.83 -2.24
N ARG A 539 62.23 27.60 -2.76
CA ARG A 539 63.36 27.12 -3.59
C ARG A 539 63.52 27.89 -4.90
N ARG A 540 62.45 28.47 -5.45
CA ARG A 540 62.54 29.32 -6.66
C ARG A 540 63.11 30.72 -6.39
N GLN A 541 63.08 31.20 -5.15
CA GLN A 541 63.62 32.53 -4.79
C GLN A 541 65.14 32.57 -4.56
N TYR A 542 65.80 31.42 -4.37
CA TYR A 542 67.26 31.35 -4.11
C TYR A 542 68.11 31.01 -5.33
N VAL A 543 67.54 30.94 -6.54
CA VAL A 543 68.33 30.86 -7.78
C VAL A 543 68.66 32.28 -8.24
N GLN A 544 69.58 32.94 -7.53
CA GLN A 544 70.24 34.14 -8.04
C GLN A 544 71.20 33.72 -9.15
N VAL A 545 70.85 34.09 -10.38
CA VAL A 545 71.73 34.03 -11.54
C VAL A 545 72.86 35.04 -11.31
N ILE A 546 74.08 34.54 -11.12
CA ILE A 546 75.30 35.34 -11.25
C ILE A 546 75.58 35.43 -12.76
N VAL A 547 75.42 36.62 -13.33
CA VAL A 547 76.06 37.04 -14.59
C VAL A 547 76.70 38.39 -14.35
#